data_AF-A0A1E3QIV9-F1
#
_entry.id   AF-A0A1E3QIV9-F1
#
_cell.length_a   1.000
_cell.length_b   1.000
_cell.length_c   1.000
_cell.angle_alpha   90.00
_cell.angle_beta   90.00
_cell.angle_gamma   90.00
#
_symmetry.space_group_name_H-M   'P 1'
#
loop_
_entity.id
_entity.type
_entity.pdbx_description
1 polymer ?
#
loop_
_entity_poly.entity_id
_entity_poly.type
_entity_poly.pdbx_seq_one_letter_code
_entity_poly.pdbx_strand_id
1 'polypeptide(L)'
;MYSTNKNAPLKLFGLPHGFVPTRAESLIIFLLWVYMILGSSIGFHHVSGNPIWSKTLTEIGRLVADRTGVLALFAYPTLILFASRNNILMFLTRWDYTRFNTFHRHMARIFLALVIAHGISQTFGTYGVRSNKYMTGLQAGYFTWGVIAAIVVGAIIGQSILVVRRNFYEAFMLVHIVLAIAVLICVHYHINSFGYQGFTWAIIGVWGLDRVIRLIRMFSFGIKEASVTLVAGETLKVTV
;
A
#
# COMPACT_ATOMS: atom_id res chain seq x y z
N MET A 1 33.23 -2.49 6.67
CA MET A 1 33.53 -2.08 5.28
C MET A 1 32.27 -1.45 4.68
N TYR A 2 32.09 -0.13 4.86
CA TYR A 2 30.91 0.58 4.34
C TYR A 2 31.16 0.90 2.86
N SER A 3 30.41 0.26 1.96
CA SER A 3 30.37 0.66 0.56
C SER A 3 29.92 2.12 0.47
N THR A 4 30.77 2.99 -0.10
CA THR A 4 30.47 4.40 -0.38
C THR A 4 29.51 4.57 -1.56
N ASN A 5 29.12 3.48 -2.21
CA ASN A 5 28.18 3.51 -3.32
C ASN A 5 26.75 3.71 -2.79
N LYS A 6 26.28 4.96 -2.80
CA LYS A 6 24.91 5.36 -2.44
C LYS A 6 23.84 4.66 -3.30
N ASN A 7 24.24 4.06 -4.43
CA ASN A 7 23.36 3.32 -5.35
C ASN A 7 23.42 1.80 -5.12
N ALA A 8 24.08 1.31 -4.08
CA ALA A 8 24.00 -0.09 -3.70
C ALA A 8 22.76 -0.32 -2.83
N PRO A 9 21.86 -1.26 -3.18
CA PRO A 9 20.73 -1.60 -2.32
C PRO A 9 21.23 -2.21 -1.01
N LEU A 10 20.57 -1.84 0.09
CA LEU A 10 20.84 -2.43 1.40
C LEU A 10 20.56 -3.93 1.34
N LYS A 11 21.50 -4.73 1.83
CA LYS A 11 21.36 -6.18 1.89
C LYS A 11 20.83 -6.59 3.28
N LEU A 12 19.80 -7.40 3.31
CA LEU A 12 19.28 -8.04 4.52
C LEU A 12 19.41 -9.56 4.32
N PHE A 13 20.08 -10.26 5.25
CA PHE A 13 20.40 -11.69 5.11
C PHE A 13 21.05 -12.06 3.75
N GLY A 14 21.90 -11.18 3.22
CA GLY A 14 22.57 -11.37 1.93
C GLY A 14 21.73 -10.99 0.69
N LEU A 15 20.42 -10.77 0.83
CA LEU A 15 19.52 -10.40 -0.26
C LEU A 15 19.33 -8.88 -0.37
N PRO A 16 19.33 -8.29 -1.57
CA PRO A 16 19.09 -6.87 -1.75
C PRO A 16 17.61 -6.56 -1.41
N HIS A 17 17.39 -5.64 -0.46
CA HIS A 17 16.07 -5.33 0.08
C HIS A 17 15.50 -4.00 -0.44
N GLY A 18 16.35 -2.99 -0.65
CA GLY A 18 15.91 -1.68 -1.13
C GLY A 18 16.99 -0.61 -1.06
N PHE A 19 16.72 0.52 -1.72
CA PHE A 19 17.53 1.74 -1.58
C PHE A 19 17.14 2.49 -0.30
N VAL A 20 18.14 3.13 0.31
CA VAL A 20 17.96 3.94 1.51
C VAL A 20 17.42 5.32 1.09
N PRO A 21 16.30 5.80 1.69
CA PRO A 21 15.80 7.14 1.41
C PRO A 21 16.78 8.23 1.83
N THR A 22 16.62 9.43 1.30
CA THR A 22 17.36 10.61 1.79
C THR A 22 17.01 10.91 3.26
N ARG A 23 17.78 11.78 3.93
CA ARG A 23 17.52 12.16 5.32
C ARG A 23 16.12 12.77 5.50
N ALA A 24 15.72 13.66 4.58
CA ALA A 24 14.40 14.29 4.61
C ALA A 24 13.28 13.27 4.37
N GLU A 25 13.42 12.40 3.37
CA GLU A 25 12.44 11.32 3.13
C GLU A 25 12.33 10.39 4.33
N SER A 26 13.46 10.02 4.94
CA SER A 26 13.51 9.16 6.13
C SER A 26 12.78 9.80 7.31
N LEU A 27 12.96 11.10 7.55
CA LEU A 27 12.25 11.82 8.60
C LEU A 27 10.74 11.83 8.35
N ILE A 28 10.30 12.14 7.12
CA ILE A 28 8.87 12.15 6.76
C ILE A 28 8.27 10.75 6.92
N ILE A 29 8.96 9.72 6.44
CA ILE A 29 8.54 8.32 6.57
C ILE A 29 8.43 7.95 8.06
N PHE A 30 9.42 8.30 8.88
CA PHE A 30 9.41 8.01 10.31
C PHE A 30 8.22 8.67 11.00
N LEU A 31 7.99 9.96 10.78
CA LEU A 31 6.86 10.69 11.34
C LEU A 31 5.52 10.10 10.90
N LEU A 32 5.41 9.67 9.64
CA LEU A 32 4.22 9.01 9.13
C LEU A 32 3.96 7.66 9.83
N TRP A 33 4.99 6.84 10.03
CA TRP A 33 4.87 5.59 10.78
C TRP A 33 4.46 5.84 12.23
N VAL A 34 5.10 6.79 12.92
CA VAL A 34 4.74 7.18 14.28
C VAL A 34 3.28 7.63 14.34
N TYR A 35 2.85 8.52 13.45
CA TYR A 35 1.47 8.98 13.39
C TYR A 35 0.47 7.82 13.23
N MET A 36 0.74 6.89 12.32
CA MET A 36 -0.14 5.74 12.07
C MET A 36 -0.19 4.79 13.27
N ILE A 37 0.94 4.55 13.95
CA ILE A 37 1.01 3.69 15.14
C ILE A 37 0.25 4.33 16.31
N LEU A 38 0.52 5.61 16.61
CA LEU A 38 -0.14 6.33 17.70
C LEU A 38 -1.65 6.45 17.42
N GLY A 39 -2.04 6.81 16.20
CA GLY A 39 -3.43 6.89 15.77
C GLY A 39 -4.17 5.56 15.86
N SER A 40 -3.46 4.44 15.78
CA SER A 40 -4.02 3.07 15.90
C SER A 40 -4.12 2.56 17.34
N SER A 41 -3.52 3.23 18.33
CA SER A 41 -3.33 2.67 19.68
C SER A 41 -3.76 3.57 20.84
N ILE A 42 -3.84 4.88 20.65
CA ILE A 42 -4.17 5.82 21.72
C ILE A 42 -5.68 5.95 21.93
N GLY A 43 -6.09 6.10 23.20
CA GLY A 43 -7.44 6.54 23.57
C GLY A 43 -8.44 5.43 23.83
N PHE A 44 -8.01 4.16 23.82
CA PHE A 44 -8.86 3.02 24.16
C PHE A 44 -8.83 2.75 25.66
N HIS A 45 -10.00 2.60 26.26
CA HIS A 45 -10.16 2.19 27.65
C HIS A 45 -11.38 1.28 27.76
N HIS A 46 -11.31 0.32 28.70
CA HIS A 46 -12.42 -0.57 28.97
C HIS A 46 -13.53 0.19 29.70
N VAL A 47 -14.77 -0.03 29.31
CA VAL A 47 -15.94 0.49 30.03
C VAL A 47 -16.53 -0.64 30.87
N SER A 48 -16.44 -0.50 32.19
CA SER A 48 -17.02 -1.46 33.13
C SER A 48 -18.54 -1.57 32.92
N GLY A 49 -19.07 -2.80 32.85
CA GLY A 49 -20.49 -3.04 32.64
C GLY A 49 -20.97 -2.85 31.19
N ASN A 50 -20.07 -2.81 30.21
CA ASN A 50 -20.45 -2.68 28.79
C ASN A 50 -21.38 -3.83 28.35
N PRO A 51 -22.63 -3.54 27.93
CA PRO A 51 -23.62 -4.58 27.60
C PRO A 51 -23.34 -5.27 26.25
N ILE A 52 -22.49 -4.69 25.41
CA ILE A 52 -22.13 -5.21 24.08
C ILE A 52 -20.89 -6.13 24.18
N TRP A 53 -19.90 -5.72 24.98
CA TRP A 53 -18.64 -6.44 25.14
C TRP A 53 -18.32 -6.69 26.62
N SER A 54 -18.63 -7.90 27.09
CA SER A 54 -18.42 -8.29 28.48
C SER A 54 -16.95 -8.54 28.86
N LYS A 55 -16.06 -8.71 27.87
CA LYS A 55 -14.62 -8.95 28.08
C LYS A 55 -13.79 -7.80 27.51
N THR A 56 -12.84 -7.32 28.30
CA THR A 56 -11.91 -6.25 27.91
C THR A 56 -11.19 -6.54 26.61
N LEU A 57 -10.65 -7.76 26.42
CA LEU A 57 -9.93 -8.12 25.19
C LEU A 57 -10.81 -8.00 23.94
N THR A 58 -12.10 -8.31 24.07
CA THR A 58 -13.08 -8.24 22.98
C THR A 58 -13.42 -6.79 22.63
N GLU A 59 -13.66 -5.97 23.63
CA GLU A 59 -13.92 -4.54 23.45
C GLU A 59 -12.72 -3.84 22.82
N ILE A 60 -11.54 -3.97 23.43
CA ILE A 60 -10.32 -3.36 22.92
C ILE A 60 -9.97 -3.89 21.53
N GLY A 61 -10.10 -5.20 21.30
CA GLY A 61 -9.91 -5.81 19.98
C GLY A 61 -10.83 -5.20 18.92
N ARG A 62 -12.10 -4.97 19.25
CA ARG A 62 -13.04 -4.32 18.33
C ARG A 62 -12.67 -2.86 18.06
N LEU A 63 -12.35 -2.09 19.10
CA LEU A 63 -11.98 -0.68 18.97
C LEU A 63 -10.71 -0.48 18.13
N VAL A 64 -9.70 -1.32 18.34
CA VAL A 64 -8.46 -1.31 17.53
C VAL A 64 -8.75 -1.75 16.10
N ALA A 65 -9.57 -2.78 15.89
CA ALA A 65 -9.95 -3.22 14.55
C ALA A 65 -10.62 -2.10 13.75
N ASP A 66 -11.62 -1.42 14.33
CA ASP A 66 -12.32 -0.33 13.65
C ASP A 66 -11.37 0.83 13.34
N ARG A 67 -10.48 1.21 14.29
CA ARG A 67 -9.50 2.29 14.08
C ARG A 67 -8.50 1.98 12.98
N THR A 68 -7.89 0.79 13.01
CA THR A 68 -6.89 0.35 12.02
C THR A 68 -7.51 0.18 10.64
N GLY A 69 -8.76 -0.29 10.54
CA GLY A 69 -9.51 -0.38 9.30
C GLY A 69 -9.77 0.98 8.66
N VAL A 70 -10.19 1.97 9.45
CA VAL A 70 -10.40 3.35 8.96
C VAL A 70 -9.07 3.99 8.54
N LEU A 71 -8.00 3.85 9.32
CA LEU A 71 -6.67 4.36 8.94
C LEU A 71 -6.14 3.69 7.68
N ALA A 72 -6.41 2.39 7.49
CA ALA A 72 -6.08 1.69 6.25
C ALA A 72 -6.82 2.32 5.05
N LEU A 73 -8.11 2.66 5.20
CA LEU A 73 -8.87 3.36 4.18
C LEU A 73 -8.32 4.75 3.85
N PHE A 74 -7.76 5.49 4.82
CA PHE A 74 -7.07 6.75 4.53
C PHE A 74 -5.74 6.54 3.80
N ALA A 75 -4.96 5.53 4.18
CA ALA A 75 -3.73 5.17 3.46
C ALA A 75 -4.02 4.71 2.02
N TYR A 76 -5.17 4.09 1.79
CA TYR A 76 -5.49 3.39 0.56
C TYR A 76 -5.47 4.29 -0.70
N PRO A 77 -6.15 5.45 -0.78
CA PRO A 77 -6.02 6.38 -1.91
C PRO A 77 -4.60 6.90 -2.13
N THR A 78 -3.87 7.15 -1.05
CA THR A 78 -2.52 7.70 -1.14
C THR A 78 -1.53 6.71 -1.75
N LEU A 79 -1.77 5.39 -1.66
CA LEU A 79 -0.95 4.38 -2.33
C LEU A 79 -0.88 4.60 -3.83
N ILE A 80 -2.03 4.79 -4.46
CA ILE A 80 -2.14 4.96 -5.91
C ILE A 80 -1.70 6.36 -6.31
N LEU A 81 -1.99 7.37 -5.49
CA LEU A 81 -1.49 8.72 -5.71
C LEU A 81 0.05 8.74 -5.79
N PHE A 82 0.74 8.09 -4.85
CA PHE A 82 2.21 8.02 -4.87
C PHE A 82 2.77 7.11 -5.98
N ALA A 83 1.98 6.17 -6.51
CA ALA A 83 2.38 5.34 -7.66
C ALA A 83 2.19 6.03 -9.01
N SER A 84 1.33 7.04 -9.08
CA SER A 84 1.01 7.75 -10.32
C SER A 84 2.15 8.66 -10.78
N ARG A 85 2.30 8.84 -12.09
CA ARG A 85 3.33 9.72 -12.69
C ARG A 85 2.77 11.08 -13.09
N ASN A 86 1.44 11.19 -13.19
CA ASN A 86 0.73 12.38 -13.62
C ASN A 86 -0.17 12.92 -12.50
N ASN A 87 0.39 13.16 -11.31
CA ASN A 87 -0.36 13.75 -10.21
C ASN A 87 0.04 15.20 -9.93
N ILE A 88 -0.95 15.97 -9.44
CA ILE A 88 -0.79 17.38 -9.09
C ILE A 88 0.23 17.60 -7.96
N LEU A 89 0.40 16.63 -7.05
CA LEU A 89 1.34 16.77 -5.96
C LEU A 89 2.79 16.80 -6.45
N MET A 90 3.16 16.05 -7.48
CA MET A 90 4.48 16.15 -8.11
C MET A 90 4.73 17.54 -8.70
N PHE A 91 3.70 18.16 -9.29
CA PHE A 91 3.78 19.53 -9.80
C PHE A 91 3.97 20.55 -8.66
N LEU A 92 3.19 20.43 -7.58
CA LEU A 92 3.23 21.37 -6.44
C LEU A 92 4.53 21.24 -5.64
N THR A 93 4.96 20.01 -5.36
CA THR A 93 6.15 19.75 -4.53
C THR A 93 7.46 19.86 -5.31
N ARG A 94 7.39 19.82 -6.65
CA ARG A 94 8.55 19.69 -7.55
C ARG A 94 9.40 18.44 -7.26
N TRP A 95 8.82 17.44 -6.59
CA TRP A 95 9.49 16.19 -6.32
C TRP A 95 9.47 15.29 -7.54
N ASP A 96 10.53 14.51 -7.69
CA ASP A 96 10.64 13.55 -8.77
C ASP A 96 9.81 12.28 -8.49
N TYR A 97 9.61 11.48 -9.54
CA TYR A 97 8.88 10.22 -9.42
C TYR A 97 9.61 9.24 -8.50
N THR A 98 10.94 9.27 -8.43
CA THR A 98 11.73 8.40 -7.56
C THR A 98 11.34 8.58 -6.10
N ARG A 99 11.23 9.84 -5.66
CA ARG A 99 10.77 10.19 -4.31
C ARG A 99 9.34 9.74 -4.06
N PHE A 100 8.42 10.01 -4.99
CA PHE A 100 7.02 9.54 -4.90
C PHE A 100 6.94 8.02 -4.78
N ASN A 101 7.69 7.29 -5.60
CA ASN A 101 7.75 5.84 -5.56
C ASN A 101 8.36 5.32 -4.24
N THR A 102 9.27 6.08 -3.61
CA THR A 102 9.73 5.77 -2.25
C THR A 102 8.59 5.85 -1.25
N PHE A 103 7.77 6.92 -1.29
CA PHE A 103 6.58 7.02 -0.43
C PHE A 103 5.53 5.95 -0.75
N HIS A 104 5.31 5.59 -2.01
CA HIS A 104 4.43 4.48 -2.38
C HIS A 104 4.84 3.18 -1.68
N ARG A 105 6.14 2.82 -1.72
CA ARG A 105 6.64 1.59 -1.05
C ARG A 105 6.45 1.63 0.47
N HIS A 106 6.67 2.78 1.12
CA HIS A 106 6.48 2.88 2.57
C HIS A 106 5.01 2.90 2.96
N MET A 107 4.17 3.61 2.22
CA MET A 107 2.73 3.61 2.41
C MET A 107 2.15 2.20 2.20
N ALA A 108 2.67 1.42 1.25
CA ALA A 108 2.23 0.04 1.02
C ALA A 108 2.53 -0.88 2.22
N ARG A 109 3.67 -0.67 2.89
CA ARG A 109 4.02 -1.38 4.13
C ARG A 109 3.16 -0.95 5.31
N ILE A 110 2.87 0.35 5.43
CA ILE A 110 1.94 0.88 6.44
C ILE A 110 0.55 0.28 6.23
N PHE A 111 0.05 0.29 5.00
CA PHE A 111 -1.25 -0.28 4.66
C PHE A 111 -1.31 -1.77 5.01
N LEU A 112 -0.29 -2.56 4.65
CA LEU A 112 -0.21 -3.97 5.06
C LEU A 112 -0.21 -4.12 6.59
N ALA A 113 0.58 -3.32 7.32
CA ALA A 113 0.64 -3.38 8.77
C ALA A 113 -0.73 -3.07 9.42
N LEU A 114 -1.44 -2.06 8.90
CA LEU A 114 -2.79 -1.71 9.34
C LEU A 114 -3.81 -2.80 9.03
N VAL A 115 -3.73 -3.42 7.84
CA VAL A 115 -4.60 -4.54 7.46
C VAL A 115 -4.36 -5.78 8.33
N ILE A 116 -3.10 -6.09 8.65
CA ILE A 116 -2.75 -7.18 9.58
C ILE A 116 -3.28 -6.87 10.99
N ALA A 117 -3.03 -5.66 11.49
CA ALA A 117 -3.53 -5.24 12.80
C ALA A 117 -5.07 -5.30 12.86
N HIS A 118 -5.75 -4.81 11.81
CA HIS A 118 -7.20 -4.91 11.66
C HIS A 118 -7.67 -6.36 11.74
N GLY A 119 -7.10 -7.27 10.94
CA GLY A 119 -7.48 -8.67 10.92
C GLY A 119 -7.24 -9.38 12.26
N ILE A 120 -6.09 -9.17 12.90
CA ILE A 120 -5.76 -9.75 14.20
C ILE A 120 -6.72 -9.23 15.29
N SER A 121 -6.89 -7.91 15.39
CA SER A 121 -7.78 -7.28 16.36
C SER A 121 -9.24 -7.66 16.14
N GLN A 122 -9.68 -7.77 14.88
CA GLN A 122 -11.03 -8.24 14.53
C GLN A 122 -11.23 -9.70 14.92
N THR A 123 -10.19 -10.53 14.82
CA THR A 123 -10.22 -11.93 15.29
C THR A 123 -10.44 -11.97 16.81
N PHE A 124 -9.67 -11.21 17.60
CA PHE A 124 -9.88 -11.12 19.05
C PHE A 124 -11.26 -10.53 19.42
N GLY A 125 -11.72 -9.51 18.69
CA GLY A 125 -13.02 -8.88 18.88
C GLY A 125 -14.22 -9.76 18.52
N THR A 126 -14.02 -10.80 17.70
CA THR A 126 -15.10 -11.73 17.29
C THR A 126 -15.08 -13.03 18.08
N TYR A 127 -13.91 -13.66 18.22
CA TYR A 127 -13.74 -14.87 19.04
C TYR A 127 -14.07 -14.63 20.51
N GLY A 128 -13.75 -13.45 21.05
CA GLY A 128 -13.97 -13.12 22.45
C GLY A 128 -15.46 -12.99 22.85
N VAL A 129 -16.37 -12.79 21.87
CA VAL A 129 -17.82 -12.76 22.11
C VAL A 129 -18.38 -14.18 22.22
N ARG A 130 -18.19 -15.03 21.20
CA ARG A 130 -18.54 -16.47 21.17
C ARG A 130 -17.67 -17.17 20.12
N SER A 131 -17.18 -18.38 20.39
CA SER A 131 -16.33 -19.14 19.45
C SER A 131 -16.98 -19.33 18.07
N ASN A 132 -18.30 -19.51 18.02
CA ASN A 132 -19.02 -19.68 16.76
C ASN A 132 -19.22 -18.37 15.97
N LYS A 133 -19.05 -17.20 16.59
CA LYS A 133 -19.28 -15.89 15.93
C LYS A 133 -18.28 -15.63 14.80
N TYR A 134 -17.05 -16.13 14.95
CA TYR A 134 -16.06 -16.06 13.86
C TYR A 134 -16.50 -16.90 12.66
N MET A 135 -16.99 -18.12 12.90
CA MET A 135 -17.50 -19.01 11.85
C MET A 135 -18.72 -18.42 11.15
N THR A 136 -19.67 -17.85 11.91
CA THR A 136 -20.79 -17.08 11.33
C THR A 136 -20.30 -15.85 10.56
N GLY A 137 -19.25 -15.19 11.04
CA GLY A 137 -18.59 -14.08 10.35
C GLY A 137 -18.10 -14.49 8.96
N LEU A 138 -17.44 -15.63 8.82
CA LEU A 138 -16.98 -16.16 7.52
C LEU A 138 -18.12 -16.49 6.54
N GLN A 139 -19.36 -16.62 7.03
CA GLN A 139 -20.54 -16.75 6.15
C GLN A 139 -21.03 -15.38 5.65
N ALA A 140 -20.65 -14.28 6.31
CA ALA A 140 -20.95 -12.94 5.86
C ALA A 140 -19.96 -12.50 4.76
N GLY A 141 -20.49 -12.09 3.61
CA GLY A 141 -19.69 -11.73 2.44
C GLY A 141 -18.60 -10.69 2.75
N TYR A 142 -18.92 -9.63 3.51
CA TYR A 142 -17.95 -8.58 3.83
C TYR A 142 -16.74 -9.14 4.58
N PHE A 143 -16.92 -10.08 5.51
CA PHE A 143 -15.84 -10.63 6.32
C PHE A 143 -14.90 -11.47 5.45
N THR A 144 -15.46 -12.32 4.61
CA THR A 144 -14.71 -13.16 3.67
C THR A 144 -13.93 -12.33 2.67
N TRP A 145 -14.53 -11.28 2.10
CA TRP A 145 -13.81 -10.33 1.25
C TRP A 145 -12.67 -9.63 1.98
N GLY A 146 -12.81 -9.34 3.28
CA GLY A 146 -11.73 -8.79 4.09
C GLY A 146 -10.54 -9.74 4.27
N VAL A 147 -10.83 -11.03 4.51
CA VAL A 147 -9.79 -12.08 4.60
C VAL A 147 -9.06 -12.23 3.25
N ILE A 148 -9.81 -12.32 2.15
CA ILE A 148 -9.24 -12.41 0.80
C ILE A 148 -8.41 -11.16 0.49
N ALA A 149 -8.90 -9.97 0.81
CA ALA A 149 -8.16 -8.72 0.64
C ALA A 149 -6.82 -8.76 1.38
N ALA A 150 -6.79 -9.20 2.65
CA ALA A 150 -5.54 -9.31 3.41
C ALA A 150 -4.53 -10.25 2.76
N ILE A 151 -4.99 -11.39 2.24
CA ILE A 151 -4.13 -12.36 1.51
C ILE A 151 -3.57 -11.73 0.24
N VAL A 152 -4.40 -11.08 -0.57
CA VAL A 152 -3.97 -10.44 -1.82
C VAL A 152 -3.02 -9.27 -1.57
N VAL A 153 -3.24 -8.49 -0.50
CA VAL A 153 -2.32 -7.42 -0.07
C VAL A 153 -0.99 -8.00 0.41
N GLY A 154 -0.98 -9.13 1.10
CA GLY A 154 0.26 -9.86 1.42
C GLY A 154 0.98 -10.32 0.14
N ALA A 155 0.24 -10.90 -0.81
CA ALA A 155 0.78 -11.41 -2.07
C ALA A 155 1.41 -10.29 -2.93
N ILE A 156 0.75 -9.14 -3.09
CA ILE A 156 1.30 -8.03 -3.88
C ILE A 156 2.58 -7.46 -3.26
N ILE A 157 2.68 -7.41 -1.93
CA ILE A 157 3.89 -6.95 -1.24
C ILE A 157 5.04 -7.97 -1.42
N GLY A 158 4.75 -9.27 -1.25
CA GLY A 158 5.73 -10.34 -1.46
C GLY A 158 6.23 -10.40 -2.91
N GLN A 159 5.31 -10.28 -3.87
CA GLN A 159 5.63 -10.18 -5.30
C GLN A 159 6.47 -8.94 -5.64
N SER A 160 6.42 -7.91 -4.81
CA SER A 160 7.14 -6.65 -5.00
C SER A 160 8.53 -6.63 -4.36
N ILE A 161 9.12 -7.75 -3.95
CA ILE A 161 10.50 -7.74 -3.43
C ILE A 161 11.51 -7.31 -4.51
N LEU A 162 12.61 -6.66 -4.08
CA LEU A 162 13.58 -6.07 -4.99
C LEU A 162 14.22 -7.10 -5.95
N VAL A 163 14.45 -8.33 -5.48
CA VAL A 163 15.01 -9.41 -6.30
C VAL A 163 14.13 -9.70 -7.52
N VAL A 164 12.82 -9.87 -7.30
CA VAL A 164 11.84 -10.13 -8.37
C VAL A 164 11.78 -8.96 -9.34
N ARG A 165 11.66 -7.72 -8.82
CA ARG A 165 11.58 -6.51 -9.65
C ARG A 165 12.80 -6.28 -10.53
N ARG A 166 13.99 -6.66 -10.05
CA ARG A 166 15.25 -6.45 -10.78
C ARG A 166 15.48 -7.50 -11.84
N ASN A 167 15.11 -8.75 -11.56
CA ASN A 167 15.40 -9.87 -12.45
C ASN A 167 14.28 -10.13 -13.47
N PHE A 168 13.03 -9.77 -13.15
CA PHE A 168 11.85 -10.06 -13.98
C PHE A 168 10.91 -8.85 -14.06
N TYR A 169 11.42 -7.70 -14.53
CA TYR A 169 10.69 -6.43 -14.47
C TYR A 169 9.32 -6.45 -15.17
N GLU A 170 9.25 -6.97 -16.40
CA GLU A 170 7.99 -7.01 -17.17
C GLU A 170 6.93 -7.89 -16.49
N ALA A 171 7.32 -9.10 -16.07
CA ALA A 171 6.44 -10.01 -15.33
C ALA A 171 6.02 -9.41 -13.98
N PHE A 172 6.95 -8.75 -13.27
CA PHE A 172 6.65 -8.01 -12.06
C PHE A 172 5.56 -6.97 -12.32
N MET A 173 5.73 -6.13 -13.35
CA MET A 173 4.80 -5.04 -13.62
C MET A 173 3.40 -5.56 -13.95
N LEU A 174 3.30 -6.56 -14.81
CA LEU A 174 2.01 -7.14 -15.21
C LEU A 174 1.27 -7.77 -14.01
N VAL A 175 1.95 -8.67 -13.28
CA VAL A 175 1.35 -9.35 -12.13
C VAL A 175 0.98 -8.34 -11.04
N HIS A 176 1.79 -7.31 -10.82
CA HIS A 176 1.50 -6.27 -9.84
C HIS A 176 0.22 -5.49 -10.18
N ILE A 177 -0.02 -5.18 -11.46
CA ILE A 177 -1.25 -4.50 -11.91
C ILE A 177 -2.47 -5.39 -11.70
N VAL A 178 -2.37 -6.68 -12.05
CA VAL A 178 -3.46 -7.65 -11.83
C VAL A 178 -3.80 -7.78 -10.35
N LEU A 179 -2.78 -7.91 -9.49
CA LEU A 179 -2.97 -7.96 -8.05
C LEU A 179 -3.53 -6.64 -7.50
N ALA A 180 -3.12 -5.49 -8.03
CA ALA A 180 -3.67 -4.20 -7.61
C ALA A 180 -5.18 -4.09 -7.93
N ILE A 181 -5.62 -4.58 -9.09
CA ILE A 181 -7.04 -4.68 -9.45
C ILE A 181 -7.76 -5.64 -8.50
N ALA A 182 -7.17 -6.79 -8.19
CA ALA A 182 -7.74 -7.73 -7.23
C ALA A 182 -7.90 -7.10 -5.83
N VAL A 183 -6.92 -6.32 -5.36
CA VAL A 183 -7.04 -5.55 -4.11
C VAL A 183 -8.22 -4.57 -4.20
N LEU A 184 -8.38 -3.83 -5.31
CA LEU A 184 -9.53 -2.92 -5.50
C LEU A 184 -10.87 -3.64 -5.37
N ILE A 185 -11.02 -4.77 -6.03
CA ILE A 185 -12.25 -5.56 -6.00
C ILE A 185 -12.52 -6.09 -4.59
N CYS A 186 -11.53 -6.72 -3.95
CA CYS A 186 -11.70 -7.33 -2.63
C CYS A 186 -12.01 -6.27 -1.56
N VAL A 187 -11.28 -5.15 -1.57
CA VAL A 187 -11.52 -4.05 -0.62
C VAL A 187 -12.89 -3.42 -0.88
N HIS A 188 -13.28 -3.20 -2.14
CA HIS A 188 -14.60 -2.65 -2.46
C HIS A 188 -15.73 -3.46 -1.84
N TYR A 189 -15.76 -4.78 -2.08
CA TYR A 189 -16.80 -5.64 -1.54
C TYR A 189 -16.71 -5.82 -0.02
N HIS A 190 -15.51 -5.76 0.54
CA HIS A 190 -15.32 -5.74 1.99
C HIS A 190 -15.95 -4.50 2.64
N ILE A 191 -15.84 -3.34 2.00
CA ILE A 191 -16.23 -2.06 2.61
C ILE A 191 -17.61 -1.53 2.19
N ASN A 192 -18.21 -2.11 1.16
CA ASN A 192 -19.47 -1.63 0.57
C ASN A 192 -20.63 -1.64 1.58
N SER A 193 -20.75 -2.70 2.37
CA SER A 193 -21.79 -2.80 3.42
C SER A 193 -21.65 -1.76 4.54
N PHE A 194 -20.49 -1.09 4.63
CA PHE A 194 -20.23 -0.03 5.61
C PHE A 194 -20.38 1.39 5.01
N GLY A 195 -20.73 1.52 3.73
CA GLY A 195 -20.88 2.83 3.08
C GLY A 195 -19.56 3.50 2.71
N TYR A 196 -18.43 2.79 2.78
CA TYR A 196 -17.09 3.35 2.52
C TYR A 196 -16.58 3.14 1.07
N GLN A 197 -17.42 2.67 0.15
CA GLN A 197 -17.05 2.42 -1.25
C GLN A 197 -16.52 3.67 -1.98
N GLY A 198 -16.81 4.87 -1.49
CA GLY A 198 -16.24 6.12 -2.00
C GLY A 198 -14.71 6.15 -2.03
N PHE A 199 -14.03 5.48 -1.09
CA PHE A 199 -12.57 5.35 -1.10
C PHE A 199 -12.07 4.58 -2.33
N THR A 200 -12.74 3.49 -2.70
CA THR A 200 -12.42 2.73 -3.94
C THR A 200 -12.66 3.59 -5.18
N TRP A 201 -13.78 4.30 -5.24
CA TRP A 201 -14.10 5.15 -6.40
C TRP A 201 -13.11 6.30 -6.58
N ALA A 202 -12.64 6.91 -5.48
CA ALA A 202 -11.59 7.92 -5.52
C ALA A 202 -10.29 7.36 -6.13
N ILE A 203 -9.90 6.14 -5.78
CA ILE A 203 -8.73 5.47 -6.35
C ILE A 203 -8.91 5.21 -7.84
N ILE A 204 -10.06 4.66 -8.24
CA ILE A 204 -10.36 4.40 -9.65
C ILE A 204 -10.27 5.69 -10.46
N GLY A 205 -10.81 6.79 -9.94
CA GLY A 205 -10.71 8.11 -10.56
C GLY A 205 -9.26 8.59 -10.73
N VAL A 206 -8.47 8.59 -9.65
CA VAL A 206 -7.07 9.02 -9.68
C VAL A 206 -6.23 8.13 -10.61
N TRP A 207 -6.41 6.81 -10.54
CA TRP A 207 -5.66 5.87 -11.35
C TRP A 207 -6.02 5.98 -12.83
N GLY A 208 -7.33 6.03 -13.13
CA GLY A 208 -7.85 6.19 -14.47
C GLY A 208 -7.35 7.48 -15.12
N LEU A 209 -7.38 8.59 -14.39
CA LEU A 209 -6.86 9.87 -14.86
C LEU A 209 -5.36 9.80 -15.19
N ASP A 210 -4.53 9.14 -14.35
CA ASP A 210 -3.11 8.92 -14.67
C ASP A 210 -2.93 8.17 -16.00
N ARG A 211 -3.77 7.16 -16.27
CA ARG A 211 -3.71 6.39 -17.52
C ARG A 211 -4.15 7.22 -18.72
N VAL A 212 -5.24 7.97 -18.60
CA VAL A 212 -5.73 8.84 -19.68
C VAL A 212 -4.68 9.90 -20.04
N ILE A 213 -4.13 10.61 -19.05
CA ILE A 213 -3.09 11.63 -19.30
C ILE A 213 -1.86 11.00 -19.96
N ARG A 214 -1.44 9.81 -19.49
CA ARG A 214 -0.32 9.09 -20.10
C ARG A 214 -0.58 8.76 -21.56
N LEU A 215 -1.75 8.22 -21.88
CA LEU A 215 -2.12 7.89 -23.26
C LEU A 215 -2.12 9.14 -24.15
N ILE A 216 -2.73 10.24 -23.69
CA ILE A 216 -2.73 11.52 -24.41
C ILE A 216 -1.29 11.98 -24.70
N ARG A 217 -0.40 11.94 -23.70
CA ARG A 217 1.01 12.33 -23.88
C ARG A 217 1.75 11.42 -24.85
N MET A 218 1.51 10.11 -24.80
CA MET A 218 2.11 9.14 -25.73
C MET A 218 1.64 9.39 -27.17
N PHE A 219 0.34 9.58 -27.39
CA PHE A 219 -0.18 9.91 -28.72
C PHE A 219 0.28 11.26 -29.23
N SER A 220 0.37 12.27 -28.36
CA SER A 220 0.86 13.61 -28.73
C SER A 220 2.35 13.61 -29.05
N PHE A 221 3.15 12.77 -28.38
CA PHE A 221 4.57 12.60 -28.69
C PHE A 221 4.77 11.87 -30.02
N GLY A 222 3.90 10.91 -30.33
CA GLY A 222 3.94 10.13 -31.56
C GLY A 222 5.08 9.11 -31.60
N ILE A 223 5.28 8.50 -32.77
CA ILE A 223 6.40 7.60 -33.03
C ILE A 223 7.59 8.46 -33.49
N LYS A 224 8.74 8.29 -32.84
CA LYS A 224 9.99 8.98 -33.16
C LYS A 224 11.07 7.95 -33.46
N GLU A 225 11.87 8.23 -34.47
CA GLU A 225 13.10 7.47 -34.72
C GLU A 225 14.19 7.96 -33.76
N ALA A 226 14.90 7.04 -33.13
CA ALA A 226 15.96 7.38 -32.19
C ALA A 226 17.30 6.82 -32.67
N SER A 227 18.34 7.65 -32.68
CA SER A 227 19.72 7.23 -32.88
C SER A 227 20.34 6.84 -31.54
N VAL A 228 20.81 5.59 -31.44
CA VAL A 228 21.44 5.05 -30.24
C VAL A 228 22.92 4.81 -30.51
N THR A 229 23.79 5.48 -29.76
CA THR A 229 25.24 5.30 -29.86
C THR A 229 25.84 4.91 -28.51
N LEU A 230 26.78 3.96 -28.53
CA LEU A 230 27.55 3.59 -27.35
C LEU A 230 28.68 4.59 -27.15
N VAL A 231 28.69 5.30 -26.02
CA VAL A 231 29.71 6.33 -25.73
C VAL A 231 30.92 5.69 -25.04
N ALA A 232 30.69 4.97 -23.94
CA ALA A 232 31.72 4.25 -23.21
C ALA A 232 31.09 3.28 -22.19
N GLY A 233 31.66 2.08 -22.03
CA GLY A 233 31.21 1.09 -21.05
C GLY A 233 29.74 0.71 -21.23
N GLU A 234 28.90 1.01 -20.23
CA GLU A 234 27.46 0.80 -20.24
C GLU A 234 26.66 2.09 -20.55
N THR A 235 27.33 3.17 -21.00
CA THR A 235 26.70 4.46 -21.25
C THR A 235 26.24 4.59 -22.71
N LEU A 236 24.91 4.66 -22.90
CA LEU A 236 24.28 4.88 -24.20
C LEU A 236 23.86 6.36 -24.35
N LYS A 237 24.15 6.96 -25.50
CA LYS A 237 23.57 8.23 -25.94
C LYS A 237 22.39 7.92 -26.85
N VAL A 238 21.21 8.38 -26.45
CA VAL A 238 19.97 8.27 -27.24
C VAL A 238 19.58 9.66 -27.70
N THR A 239 19.48 9.86 -29.01
CA THR A 239 19.02 11.13 -29.64
C THR A 239 17.71 10.84 -30.34
N VAL A 240 16.63 11.55 -29.97
CA VAL A 240 15.25 11.38 -30.45
C VAL A 240 14.79 12.64 -31.17
#